data_AF-A0A841KM55-F1
#
_entry.id   AF-A0A841KM55-F1
#
_cell.length_a   1.000
_cell.length_b   1.000
_cell.length_c   1.000
_cell.angle_alpha   90.00
_cell.angle_beta   90.00
_cell.angle_gamma   90.00
#
_symmetry.space_group_name_H-M   'P 1'
#
loop_
_entity.id
_entity.type
_entity.pdbx_description
1 polymer ?
#
loop_
_entity_poly.entity_id
_entity_poly.type
_entity_poly.pdbx_seq_one_letter_code
_entity_poly.pdbx_strand_id
1 'polypeptide(L)'
;MYAIIPVEESNPWNSSNMRKLRIGGNIDKVELKTRYRRLKIRINSLGGNRMKKILSLALILLLSVSLFGCVKKSNETSQEKELQQKEEPQKAEEIDKETVADLVEAFGNQLQFVSLQGPQDIVKKSMQENYGDFVSQSLLARWISDPVNALGRLTSSPWPDRIEVLSIEGLSESAYEVKGEIVEITSADKENGRTAARQPITLVLRKINDHWLIDEVTLGAYEETNGTIYKNTEYGFRFFLPESWKGYEIMTDKWEGLASGDSENKDTNETGPMISIRHPQWTSQNQRQDIPIMIFTLGQWNALQQGKFHIGAAPMGPSELGRNTKYVFALPARYNYAFPTGYEEVENILKGNPLQPMESESLE
;
A
#
# COMPACT_ATOMS: atom_id res chain seq x y z
N MET A 1 -17.83 -41.21 33.70
CA MET A 1 -17.96 -41.80 32.34
C MET A 1 -19.30 -41.34 31.78
N TYR A 2 -19.34 -40.19 31.11
CA TYR A 2 -20.56 -39.67 30.49
C TYR A 2 -20.41 -39.83 28.98
N ALA A 3 -21.21 -40.72 28.39
CA ALA A 3 -21.26 -40.95 26.97
C ALA A 3 -22.04 -39.81 26.29
N ILE A 4 -21.41 -39.18 25.31
CA ILE A 4 -21.98 -38.17 24.44
C ILE A 4 -22.83 -38.91 23.39
N ILE A 5 -24.14 -38.63 23.37
CA ILE A 5 -25.04 -39.03 22.28
C ILE A 5 -24.83 -38.00 21.14
N PRO A 6 -24.47 -38.40 19.92
CA PRO A 6 -24.36 -37.45 18.81
C PRO A 6 -25.76 -37.03 18.34
N VAL A 7 -25.97 -35.72 18.24
CA VAL A 7 -27.14 -35.15 17.55
C VAL A 7 -26.90 -35.31 16.06
N GLU A 8 -27.65 -36.21 15.44
CA GLU A 8 -27.64 -36.45 14.00
C GLU A 8 -28.25 -35.22 13.30
N GLU A 9 -27.41 -34.44 12.61
CA GLU A 9 -27.84 -33.34 11.74
C GLU A 9 -28.68 -33.91 10.59
N SER A 10 -29.99 -33.77 10.67
CA SER A 10 -30.89 -34.12 9.58
C SER A 10 -30.63 -33.22 8.38
N ASN A 11 -29.88 -33.74 7.40
CA ASN A 11 -29.63 -33.06 6.13
C ASN A 11 -30.93 -33.08 5.29
N PRO A 12 -31.60 -31.94 5.04
CA PRO A 12 -32.86 -31.91 4.30
C PRO A 12 -32.69 -32.26 2.81
N TRP A 13 -31.45 -32.48 2.34
CA TRP A 13 -31.12 -32.76 0.94
C TRP A 13 -30.82 -34.22 0.63
N ASN A 14 -31.36 -35.17 1.40
CA ASN A 14 -31.42 -36.57 0.96
C ASN A 14 -32.29 -36.68 -0.31
N SER A 15 -31.84 -37.44 -1.30
CA SER A 15 -32.48 -37.61 -2.61
C SER A 15 -33.94 -38.09 -2.52
N SER A 16 -34.31 -38.76 -1.41
CA SER A 16 -35.70 -39.15 -1.13
C SER A 16 -36.64 -37.96 -0.82
N ASN A 17 -36.16 -36.85 -0.25
CA ASN A 17 -36.99 -35.69 0.08
C ASN A 17 -37.18 -34.71 -1.09
N MET A 18 -36.36 -34.79 -2.14
CA MET A 18 -36.45 -33.92 -3.32
C MET A 18 -37.54 -34.30 -4.32
N ARG A 19 -38.31 -35.38 -4.09
CA ARG A 19 -39.40 -35.81 -4.99
C ARG A 19 -40.75 -35.09 -4.77
N LYS A 20 -40.86 -34.16 -3.81
CA LYS A 20 -42.15 -33.52 -3.47
C LYS A 20 -42.24 -31.98 -3.58
N LEU A 21 -41.31 -31.33 -4.27
CA LEU A 21 -41.42 -29.88 -4.56
C LEU A 21 -41.43 -29.65 -6.07
N ARG A 22 -42.63 -29.69 -6.67
CA ARG A 22 -42.89 -29.11 -7.99
C ARG A 22 -43.55 -27.76 -7.75
N ILE A 23 -42.73 -26.72 -7.62
CA ILE A 23 -43.16 -25.32 -7.58
C ILE A 23 -42.61 -24.68 -8.85
N GLY A 24 -43.51 -24.07 -9.64
CA GLY A 24 -43.18 -23.40 -10.89
C GLY A 24 -42.30 -22.18 -10.64
N GLY A 25 -41.21 -22.09 -11.39
CA GLY A 25 -40.23 -21.01 -11.32
C GLY A 25 -38.83 -21.60 -11.49
N ASN A 26 -38.18 -21.30 -12.62
CA ASN A 26 -36.84 -21.77 -12.95
C ASN A 26 -35.82 -21.01 -12.09
N ILE A 27 -35.70 -21.37 -10.81
CA ILE A 27 -34.63 -20.88 -9.95
C ILE A 27 -33.45 -21.85 -10.12
N ASP A 28 -32.34 -21.34 -10.63
CA ASP A 28 -31.15 -22.14 -10.85
C ASP A 28 -30.65 -22.70 -9.50
N LYS A 29 -30.57 -24.02 -9.40
CA LYS A 29 -30.09 -24.73 -8.21
C LYS A 29 -28.66 -24.33 -7.86
N VAL A 30 -27.88 -23.89 -8.85
CA VAL A 30 -26.51 -23.39 -8.66
C VAL A 30 -26.51 -22.04 -7.96
N GLU A 31 -27.44 -21.15 -8.30
CA GLU A 31 -27.54 -19.81 -7.72
C GLU A 31 -28.02 -19.87 -6.27
N LEU A 32 -29.03 -20.69 -5.97
CA LEU A 32 -29.48 -20.96 -4.60
C LEU A 32 -28.36 -21.52 -3.71
N LYS A 33 -27.55 -22.45 -4.26
CA LYS A 33 -26.42 -23.05 -3.53
C LYS A 33 -25.31 -22.03 -3.27
N THR A 34 -25.07 -21.12 -4.20
CA THR A 34 -24.06 -20.06 -4.10
C THR A 34 -24.48 -18.98 -3.09
N ARG A 35 -25.75 -18.52 -3.15
CA ARG A 35 -26.31 -17.57 -2.17
C ARG A 35 -26.29 -18.14 -0.75
N TYR A 36 -26.62 -19.43 -0.60
CA TYR A 36 -26.55 -20.10 0.70
C TYR A 36 -25.11 -20.20 1.24
N ARG A 37 -24.12 -20.48 0.38
CA ARG A 37 -22.69 -20.52 0.78
C ARG A 37 -22.18 -19.15 1.24
N ARG A 38 -22.48 -18.07 0.50
CA ARG A 38 -22.09 -16.70 0.88
C ARG A 38 -22.73 -16.28 2.20
N LEU A 39 -24.01 -16.59 2.38
CA LEU A 39 -24.74 -16.28 3.62
C LEU A 39 -24.18 -17.07 4.83
N LYS A 40 -23.79 -18.33 4.63
CA LYS A 40 -23.17 -19.16 5.68
C LYS A 40 -21.80 -18.63 6.12
N ILE A 41 -21.03 -18.06 5.19
CA ILE A 41 -19.74 -17.40 5.50
C ILE A 41 -19.98 -16.13 6.33
N ARG A 42 -20.95 -15.28 5.92
CA ARG A 42 -21.32 -14.04 6.63
C ARG A 42 -21.86 -14.29 8.05
N ILE A 43 -22.61 -15.38 8.26
CA ILE A 43 -23.09 -15.76 9.60
C ILE A 43 -21.94 -16.30 10.48
N ASN A 44 -20.94 -16.93 9.87
CA ASN A 44 -19.79 -17.47 10.61
C ASN A 44 -18.78 -16.40 11.03
N SER A 45 -18.67 -15.29 10.28
CA SER A 45 -17.77 -14.18 10.60
C SER A 45 -18.29 -13.22 11.68
N LEU A 46 -19.57 -13.29 12.06
CA LEU A 46 -20.13 -12.47 13.14
C LEU A 46 -19.80 -13.05 14.53
N GLY A 47 -19.21 -12.24 15.40
CA GLY A 47 -18.84 -12.61 16.77
C GLY A 47 -20.04 -12.72 17.72
N GLY A 48 -20.09 -13.79 18.52
CA GLY A 48 -21.07 -13.98 19.59
C GLY A 48 -22.16 -15.02 19.29
N ASN A 49 -22.13 -16.13 20.04
CA ASN A 49 -23.00 -17.31 19.84
C ASN A 49 -24.51 -17.04 20.04
N ARG A 50 -24.87 -15.90 20.68
CA ARG A 50 -26.28 -15.48 20.87
C ARG A 50 -26.88 -14.79 19.64
N MET A 51 -26.11 -13.96 18.92
CA MET A 51 -26.59 -13.31 17.69
C MET A 51 -26.81 -14.32 16.56
N LYS A 52 -25.96 -15.35 16.47
CA LYS A 52 -26.13 -16.44 15.50
C LYS A 52 -27.48 -17.16 15.66
N LYS A 53 -27.93 -17.40 16.90
CA LYS A 53 -29.21 -18.06 17.18
C LYS A 53 -30.42 -17.17 16.91
N ILE A 54 -30.32 -15.88 17.20
CA ILE A 54 -31.41 -14.90 16.99
C ILE A 54 -31.68 -14.69 15.49
N LEU A 55 -30.63 -14.54 14.67
CA LEU A 55 -30.80 -14.42 13.21
C LEU A 55 -31.31 -15.72 12.55
N SER A 56 -30.94 -16.89 13.08
CA SER A 56 -31.43 -18.18 12.57
C SER A 56 -32.94 -18.34 12.78
N LEU A 57 -33.49 -17.82 13.89
CA LEU A 57 -34.92 -17.87 14.20
C LEU A 57 -35.74 -16.86 13.38
N ALA A 58 -35.19 -15.66 13.12
CA ALA A 58 -35.84 -14.64 12.29
C ALA A 58 -36.04 -15.09 10.83
N LEU A 59 -35.13 -15.92 10.31
CA LEU A 59 -35.18 -16.45 8.94
C LEU A 59 -36.34 -17.47 8.73
N ILE A 60 -36.69 -18.23 9.78
CA ILE A 60 -37.81 -19.19 9.73
C ILE A 60 -39.16 -18.47 9.73
N LEU A 61 -39.24 -17.28 10.35
CA LEU A 61 -40.45 -16.45 10.40
C LEU A 61 -40.68 -15.63 9.14
N LEU A 62 -39.63 -15.23 8.41
CA LEU A 62 -39.75 -14.51 7.15
C LEU A 62 -40.18 -15.39 5.97
N LEU A 63 -39.97 -16.71 6.07
CA LEU A 63 -40.40 -17.68 5.05
C LEU A 63 -41.88 -18.11 5.19
N SER A 64 -42.59 -17.71 6.25
CA SER A 64 -44.00 -18.07 6.46
C SER A 64 -45.01 -17.00 6.03
N VAL A 65 -44.56 -15.81 5.61
CA VAL A 65 -45.44 -14.72 5.14
C VAL A 65 -45.31 -14.55 3.63
N SER A 66 -45.83 -15.52 2.87
CA SER A 66 -46.04 -15.39 1.41
C SER A 66 -47.23 -16.21 0.93
N LEU A 67 -48.32 -16.18 1.70
CA LEU A 67 -49.61 -16.74 1.32
C LEU A 67 -50.69 -15.75 1.74
N PHE A 68 -50.95 -14.71 0.95
CA PHE A 68 -52.26 -14.06 0.81
C PHE A 68 -52.16 -12.97 -0.26
N GLY A 69 -53.03 -13.03 -1.27
CA GLY A 69 -53.33 -11.85 -2.10
C GLY A 69 -53.36 -12.05 -3.62
N CYS A 70 -54.19 -12.96 -4.14
CA CYS A 70 -54.76 -12.78 -5.48
C CYS A 70 -55.91 -11.77 -5.39
N VAL A 71 -55.79 -10.58 -5.98
CA VAL A 71 -56.95 -9.72 -6.32
C VAL A 71 -56.74 -9.10 -7.71
N LYS A 72 -57.88 -8.92 -8.36
CA LYS A 72 -58.19 -8.80 -9.79
C LYS A 72 -57.76 -7.46 -10.41
N LYS A 73 -57.36 -7.54 -11.68
CA LYS A 73 -56.89 -6.46 -12.56
C LYS A 73 -58.01 -5.50 -12.99
N SER A 74 -57.78 -4.18 -12.86
CA SER A 74 -58.40 -3.13 -13.68
C SER A 74 -57.44 -1.96 -13.86
N ASN A 75 -57.45 -1.38 -15.06
CA ASN A 75 -56.52 -0.41 -15.64
C ASN A 75 -56.35 0.90 -14.84
N GLU A 76 -55.12 1.45 -14.91
CA GLU A 76 -54.64 2.84 -14.72
C GLU A 76 -53.19 2.72 -14.18
N THR A 77 -52.13 3.43 -14.57
CA THR A 77 -51.88 4.61 -15.41
C THR A 77 -50.36 4.61 -15.71
N SER A 78 -49.94 5.25 -16.79
CA SER A 78 -48.54 5.36 -17.28
C SER A 78 -47.50 5.98 -16.32
N GLN A 79 -47.78 6.11 -15.02
CA GLN A 79 -46.86 6.62 -14.00
C GLN A 79 -46.03 5.52 -13.30
N GLU A 80 -46.45 4.25 -13.35
CA GLU A 80 -45.71 3.14 -12.71
C GLU A 80 -44.47 2.71 -13.52
N LYS A 81 -44.46 2.99 -14.83
CA LYS A 81 -43.32 2.70 -15.73
C LYS A 81 -42.17 3.70 -15.63
N GLU A 82 -42.44 4.96 -15.29
CA GLU A 82 -41.38 5.98 -15.14
C GLU A 82 -40.60 5.84 -13.83
N LEU A 83 -41.19 5.28 -12.77
CA LEU A 83 -40.49 4.99 -11.52
C LEU A 83 -39.64 3.70 -11.61
N GLN A 84 -40.15 2.66 -12.27
CA GLN A 84 -39.41 1.40 -12.47
C GLN A 84 -38.18 1.55 -13.38
N GLN A 85 -38.20 2.48 -14.33
CA GLN A 85 -37.10 2.64 -15.31
C GLN A 85 -35.91 3.45 -14.77
N LYS A 86 -36.07 4.12 -13.61
CA LYS A 86 -35.00 4.89 -12.94
C LYS A 86 -34.33 4.11 -11.81
N GLU A 87 -35.06 3.18 -11.18
CA GLU A 87 -34.55 2.34 -10.08
C GLU A 87 -33.62 1.21 -10.56
N GLU A 88 -33.84 0.67 -11.76
CA GLU A 88 -33.05 -0.47 -12.28
C GLU A 88 -31.59 -0.10 -12.66
N PRO A 89 -31.32 1.02 -13.37
CA PRO A 89 -29.95 1.45 -13.68
C PRO A 89 -29.18 1.91 -12.45
N GLN A 90 -29.83 2.62 -11.52
CA GLN A 90 -29.19 3.12 -10.30
C GLN A 90 -28.79 1.99 -9.35
N LYS A 91 -29.64 0.96 -9.25
CA LYS A 91 -29.34 -0.23 -8.45
C LYS A 91 -28.22 -1.09 -9.04
N ALA A 92 -28.14 -1.18 -10.37
CA ALA A 92 -27.05 -1.89 -11.04
C ALA A 92 -25.70 -1.18 -10.83
N GLU A 93 -25.67 0.15 -10.96
CA GLU A 93 -24.47 0.96 -10.69
C GLU A 93 -24.01 0.85 -9.22
N GLU A 94 -24.95 0.83 -8.27
CA GLU A 94 -24.64 0.66 -6.85
C GLU A 94 -24.03 -0.72 -6.55
N ILE A 95 -24.54 -1.79 -7.16
CA ILE A 95 -23.99 -3.15 -7.06
C ILE A 95 -22.59 -3.23 -7.67
N ASP A 96 -22.37 -2.57 -8.81
CA ASP A 96 -21.04 -2.52 -9.43
C ASP A 96 -20.04 -1.78 -8.54
N LYS A 97 -20.43 -0.66 -7.91
CA LYS A 97 -19.57 0.06 -6.96
C LYS A 97 -19.22 -0.79 -5.73
N GLU A 98 -20.18 -1.54 -5.17
CA GLU A 98 -19.91 -2.48 -4.07
C GLU A 98 -18.91 -3.55 -4.51
N THR A 99 -19.09 -4.11 -5.71
CA THR A 99 -18.19 -5.13 -6.27
C THR A 99 -16.79 -4.59 -6.52
N VAL A 100 -16.67 -3.35 -7.01
CA VAL A 100 -15.40 -2.65 -7.22
C VAL A 100 -14.70 -2.40 -5.89
N ALA A 101 -15.43 -1.94 -4.86
CA ALA A 101 -14.87 -1.72 -3.53
C ALA A 101 -14.31 -3.02 -2.92
N ASP A 102 -15.10 -4.10 -2.94
CA ASP A 102 -14.71 -5.42 -2.44
C ASP A 102 -13.45 -5.94 -3.14
N LEU A 103 -13.34 -5.72 -4.46
CA LEU A 103 -12.16 -6.11 -5.23
C LEU A 103 -10.92 -5.34 -4.77
N VAL A 104 -11.02 -4.02 -4.63
CA VAL A 104 -9.89 -3.17 -4.21
C VAL A 104 -9.44 -3.50 -2.80
N GLU A 105 -10.37 -3.75 -1.87
CA GLU A 105 -10.04 -4.17 -0.51
C GLU A 105 -9.35 -5.54 -0.51
N ALA A 106 -9.90 -6.52 -1.24
CA ALA A 106 -9.32 -7.85 -1.34
C ALA A 106 -7.92 -7.83 -1.97
N PHE A 107 -7.72 -7.02 -3.01
CA PHE A 107 -6.42 -6.79 -3.64
C PHE A 107 -5.43 -6.11 -2.69
N GLY A 108 -5.86 -5.07 -1.97
CA GLY A 108 -5.04 -4.37 -0.99
C GLY A 108 -4.46 -5.31 0.08
N ASN A 109 -5.25 -6.28 0.53
CA ASN A 109 -4.81 -7.30 1.49
C ASN A 109 -3.74 -8.26 0.93
N GLN A 110 -3.59 -8.35 -0.39
CA GLN A 110 -2.57 -9.18 -1.04
C GLN A 110 -1.20 -8.50 -1.11
N LEU A 111 -1.12 -7.18 -0.96
CA LEU A 111 0.11 -6.42 -1.16
C LEU A 111 1.25 -6.91 -0.25
N GLN A 112 0.93 -7.30 0.99
CA GLN A 112 1.90 -7.81 1.95
C GLN A 112 2.52 -9.16 1.59
N PHE A 113 1.96 -9.92 0.65
CA PHE A 113 2.47 -11.25 0.30
C PHE A 113 3.44 -11.24 -0.88
N VAL A 114 3.58 -10.10 -1.55
CA VAL A 114 4.50 -9.93 -2.68
C VAL A 114 5.70 -9.10 -2.23
N SER A 115 6.84 -9.75 -2.05
CA SER A 115 8.12 -9.07 -1.82
C SER A 115 8.76 -8.73 -3.16
N LEU A 116 8.96 -7.45 -3.44
CA LEU A 116 9.54 -6.97 -4.71
C LEU A 116 11.07 -7.09 -4.76
N GLN A 117 11.70 -7.34 -3.62
CA GLN A 117 13.15 -7.49 -3.50
C GLN A 117 13.66 -8.93 -3.75
N GLY A 118 12.76 -9.88 -4.01
CA GLY A 118 13.13 -11.27 -4.21
C GLY A 118 13.83 -11.54 -5.55
N PRO A 119 14.40 -12.75 -5.73
CA PRO A 119 14.80 -13.23 -7.05
C PRO A 119 13.64 -13.14 -8.06
N GLN A 120 13.93 -12.74 -9.30
CA GLN A 120 12.90 -12.39 -10.30
C GLN A 120 11.89 -13.52 -10.56
N ASP A 121 12.32 -14.78 -10.55
CA ASP A 121 11.46 -15.95 -10.70
C ASP A 121 10.47 -16.11 -9.52
N ILE A 122 10.93 -15.81 -8.31
CA ILE A 122 10.11 -15.82 -7.09
C ILE A 122 9.13 -14.66 -7.10
N VAL A 123 9.57 -13.45 -7.45
CA VAL A 123 8.69 -12.26 -7.57
C VAL A 123 7.62 -12.47 -8.62
N LYS A 124 8.00 -13.00 -9.79
CA LYS A 124 7.06 -13.32 -10.85
C LYS A 124 6.00 -14.31 -10.35
N LYS A 125 6.42 -15.40 -9.71
CA LYS A 125 5.50 -16.41 -9.20
C LYS A 125 4.56 -15.84 -8.14
N SER A 126 5.09 -15.05 -7.19
CA SER A 126 4.27 -14.45 -6.13
C SER A 126 3.27 -13.45 -6.69
N MET A 127 3.65 -12.61 -7.67
CA MET A 127 2.70 -11.72 -8.36
C MET A 127 1.59 -12.51 -9.07
N GLN A 128 1.93 -13.59 -9.76
CA GLN A 128 0.93 -14.43 -10.43
C GLN A 128 -0.06 -15.03 -9.42
N GLU A 129 0.44 -15.55 -8.30
CA GLU A 129 -0.38 -16.19 -7.26
C GLU A 129 -1.25 -15.19 -6.49
N ASN A 130 -0.74 -13.98 -6.22
CA ASN A 130 -1.42 -13.02 -5.35
C ASN A 130 -2.23 -11.97 -6.14
N TYR A 131 -1.87 -11.65 -7.38
CA TYR A 131 -2.52 -10.57 -8.16
C TYR A 131 -3.38 -11.08 -9.32
N GLY A 132 -3.19 -12.32 -9.77
CA GLY A 132 -3.81 -12.84 -11.00
C GLY A 132 -5.33 -12.75 -11.07
N ASP A 133 -6.02 -12.84 -9.93
CA ASP A 133 -7.49 -12.76 -9.86
C ASP A 133 -8.01 -11.31 -9.75
N PHE A 134 -7.14 -10.33 -9.54
CA PHE A 134 -7.51 -8.94 -9.24
C PHE A 134 -7.15 -7.95 -10.34
N VAL A 135 -6.08 -8.24 -11.09
CA VAL A 135 -5.51 -7.30 -12.07
C VAL A 135 -5.63 -7.84 -13.49
N SER A 136 -5.66 -6.94 -14.48
CA SER A 136 -5.64 -7.32 -15.87
C SER A 136 -4.33 -8.03 -16.25
N GLN A 137 -4.41 -8.95 -17.21
CA GLN A 137 -3.22 -9.68 -17.67
C GLN A 137 -2.15 -8.73 -18.25
N SER A 138 -2.57 -7.61 -18.85
CA SER A 138 -1.70 -6.53 -19.34
C SER A 138 -0.99 -5.81 -18.20
N LEU A 139 -1.69 -5.44 -17.12
CA LEU A 139 -1.08 -4.84 -15.94
C LEU A 139 -0.10 -5.80 -15.26
N LEU A 140 -0.51 -7.06 -15.05
CA LEU A 140 0.34 -8.08 -14.45
C LEU A 140 1.62 -8.30 -15.26
N ALA A 141 1.53 -8.36 -16.59
CA ALA A 141 2.69 -8.51 -17.45
C ALA A 141 3.66 -7.33 -17.32
N ARG A 142 3.16 -6.09 -17.23
CA ARG A 142 4.00 -4.90 -16.99
C ARG A 142 4.73 -4.99 -15.65
N TRP A 143 4.04 -5.33 -14.57
CA TRP A 143 4.65 -5.51 -13.26
C TRP A 143 5.67 -6.65 -13.20
N ILE A 144 5.43 -7.76 -13.89
CA ILE A 144 6.41 -8.86 -13.98
C ILE A 144 7.66 -8.43 -14.77
N SER A 145 7.49 -7.62 -15.82
CA SER A 145 8.63 -7.13 -16.61
C SER A 145 9.44 -6.05 -15.89
N ASP A 146 8.80 -5.29 -15.00
CA ASP A 146 9.41 -4.20 -14.25
C ASP A 146 8.88 -4.13 -12.81
N PRO A 147 9.34 -5.04 -11.91
CA PRO A 147 8.77 -5.21 -10.58
C PRO A 147 8.91 -4.00 -9.64
N VAL A 148 9.84 -3.08 -9.90
CA VAL A 148 10.04 -1.89 -9.05
C VAL A 148 8.85 -0.93 -9.11
N ASN A 149 8.05 -1.00 -10.19
CA ASN A 149 6.85 -0.20 -10.39
C ASN A 149 5.56 -0.96 -10.03
N ALA A 150 5.68 -2.16 -9.47
CA ALA A 150 4.56 -2.91 -8.94
C ALA A 150 4.23 -2.48 -7.51
N LEU A 151 3.02 -2.83 -7.06
CA LEU A 151 2.69 -2.73 -5.64
C LEU A 151 3.24 -3.95 -4.90
N GLY A 152 3.57 -3.78 -3.63
CA GLY A 152 4.06 -4.86 -2.79
C GLY A 152 5.04 -4.37 -1.73
N ARG A 153 5.64 -5.31 -1.02
CA ARG A 153 6.66 -5.02 -0.01
C ARG A 153 7.99 -4.66 -0.65
N LEU A 154 8.44 -3.46 -0.33
CA LEU A 154 9.83 -3.05 -0.52
C LEU A 154 10.67 -3.24 0.74
N THR A 155 10.10 -3.52 1.91
CA THR A 155 10.87 -3.77 3.14
C THR A 155 10.17 -4.83 3.99
N SER A 156 10.81 -5.23 5.10
CA SER A 156 10.14 -6.07 6.10
C SER A 156 9.19 -5.32 7.02
N SER A 157 9.39 -4.01 7.18
CA SER A 157 8.56 -3.07 7.93
C SER A 157 9.06 -1.64 7.67
N PRO A 158 8.17 -0.65 7.47
CA PRO A 158 6.72 -0.80 7.33
C PRO A 158 6.33 -1.56 6.04
N TRP A 159 5.17 -2.20 6.04
CA TRP A 159 4.65 -2.93 4.87
C TRP A 159 3.23 -2.50 4.53
N PRO A 160 2.83 -2.56 3.24
CA PRO A 160 1.45 -2.28 2.85
C PRO A 160 0.52 -3.35 3.43
N ASP A 161 -0.43 -2.90 4.26
CA ASP A 161 -1.41 -3.76 4.92
C ASP A 161 -2.69 -3.88 4.10
N ARG A 162 -3.23 -2.72 3.69
CA ARG A 162 -4.51 -2.62 2.99
C ARG A 162 -4.60 -1.35 2.14
N ILE A 163 -5.63 -1.26 1.32
CA ILE A 163 -6.05 -0.03 0.65
C ILE A 163 -7.34 0.45 1.30
N GLU A 164 -7.35 1.69 1.79
CA GLU A 164 -8.57 2.38 2.22
C GLU A 164 -9.16 3.14 1.03
N VAL A 165 -10.37 2.77 0.62
CA VAL A 165 -11.09 3.43 -0.49
C VAL A 165 -11.67 4.75 0.00
N LEU A 166 -11.35 5.84 -0.71
CA LEU A 166 -11.83 7.19 -0.42
C LEU A 166 -12.99 7.59 -1.34
N SER A 167 -12.88 7.32 -2.64
CA SER A 167 -13.95 7.58 -3.61
C SER A 167 -13.96 6.56 -4.74
N ILE A 168 -15.15 6.35 -5.30
CA ILE A 168 -15.39 5.52 -6.49
C ILE A 168 -16.21 6.36 -7.48
N GLU A 169 -15.60 6.70 -8.61
CA GLU A 169 -16.18 7.56 -9.63
C GLU A 169 -16.37 6.75 -10.92
N GLY A 170 -17.58 6.77 -11.48
CA GLY A 170 -17.88 6.09 -12.74
C GLY A 170 -17.25 6.85 -13.91
N LEU A 171 -16.42 6.17 -14.69
CA LEU A 171 -15.86 6.70 -15.93
C LEU A 171 -16.74 6.32 -17.14
N SER A 172 -17.35 5.13 -17.09
CA SER A 172 -18.31 4.60 -18.07
C SER A 172 -19.06 3.40 -17.47
N GLU A 173 -20.02 2.81 -18.20
CA GLU A 173 -20.71 1.57 -17.77
C GLU A 173 -19.75 0.39 -17.49
N SER A 174 -18.54 0.42 -18.05
CA SER A 174 -17.54 -0.65 -17.92
C SER A 174 -16.22 -0.17 -17.33
N ALA A 175 -16.18 1.00 -16.69
CA ALA A 175 -14.96 1.52 -16.06
C ALA A 175 -15.24 2.42 -14.85
N TYR A 176 -14.44 2.23 -13.80
CA TYR A 176 -14.45 3.05 -12.60
C TYR A 176 -13.04 3.56 -12.27
N GLU A 177 -12.96 4.79 -11.77
CA GLU A 177 -11.81 5.32 -11.07
C GLU A 177 -12.02 5.14 -9.57
N VAL A 178 -11.03 4.61 -8.87
CA VAL A 178 -11.03 4.48 -7.41
C VAL A 178 -9.86 5.27 -6.87
N LYS A 179 -10.14 6.24 -6.01
CA LYS A 179 -9.13 6.93 -5.22
C LYS A 179 -9.09 6.30 -3.84
N GLY A 180 -7.90 6.06 -3.34
CA GLY A 180 -7.69 5.46 -2.04
C GLY A 180 -6.33 5.79 -1.46
N GLU A 181 -6.02 5.15 -0.34
CA GLU A 181 -4.71 5.23 0.30
C GLU A 181 -4.23 3.83 0.65
N ILE A 182 -3.01 3.50 0.26
CA ILE A 182 -2.29 2.35 0.81
C ILE A 182 -1.93 2.71 2.24
N VAL A 183 -2.41 1.90 3.18
CA VAL A 183 -2.07 2.00 4.59
C VAL A 183 -0.90 1.08 4.88
N GLU A 184 0.20 1.65 5.34
CA GLU A 184 1.36 0.88 5.78
C GLU A 184 1.41 0.78 7.31
N ILE A 185 1.81 -0.39 7.80
CA ILE A 185 1.91 -0.66 9.24
C ILE A 185 3.29 -1.22 9.58
N THR A 186 3.71 -0.99 10.82
CA THR A 186 4.81 -1.73 11.45
C THR A 186 4.28 -2.88 12.31
N SER A 187 5.18 -3.76 12.74
CA SER A 187 4.87 -4.81 13.72
C SER A 187 4.30 -4.25 15.03
N ALA A 188 4.74 -3.06 15.46
CA ALA A 188 4.26 -2.42 16.68
C ALA A 188 2.86 -1.79 16.50
N ASP A 189 2.53 -1.38 15.28
CA ASP A 189 1.23 -0.79 14.93
C ASP A 189 0.12 -1.84 14.91
N LYS A 190 0.44 -3.06 14.48
CA LYS A 190 -0.50 -4.20 14.46
C LYS A 190 -1.05 -4.53 15.85
N GLU A 191 -0.29 -4.23 16.91
CA GLU A 191 -0.70 -4.43 18.30
C GLU A 191 -1.46 -3.23 18.89
N ASN A 192 -1.22 -2.01 18.37
CA ASN A 192 -1.71 -0.76 18.97
C ASN A 192 -2.72 0.02 18.10
N GLY A 193 -3.07 -0.48 16.91
CA GLY A 193 -4.01 0.16 15.99
C GLY A 193 -3.51 1.50 15.41
N ARG A 194 -2.19 1.69 15.36
CA ARG A 194 -1.55 2.87 14.76
C ARG A 194 -1.28 2.62 13.27
N THR A 195 -0.89 3.65 12.52
CA THR A 195 -0.56 3.57 11.10
C THR A 195 0.78 4.26 10.89
N ALA A 196 1.71 3.62 10.17
CA ALA A 196 3.08 4.09 10.01
C ALA A 196 3.19 5.14 8.90
N ALA A 197 2.49 4.91 7.80
CA ALA A 197 2.47 5.79 6.64
C ALA A 197 1.21 5.56 5.79
N ARG A 198 0.82 6.57 5.01
CA ARG A 198 -0.24 6.50 4.02
C ARG A 198 0.30 6.96 2.67
N GLN A 199 0.03 6.18 1.62
CA GLN A 199 0.39 6.54 0.25
C GLN A 199 -0.88 6.64 -0.59
N PRO A 200 -1.21 7.80 -1.17
CA PRO A 200 -2.32 7.94 -2.09
C PRO A 200 -2.17 7.01 -3.29
N ILE A 201 -3.28 6.44 -3.72
CA ILE A 201 -3.34 5.58 -4.90
C ILE A 201 -4.59 5.89 -5.71
N THR A 202 -4.45 5.90 -7.02
CA THR A 202 -5.57 5.92 -7.97
C THR A 202 -5.53 4.64 -8.79
N LEU A 203 -6.66 3.94 -8.82
CA LEU A 203 -6.86 2.71 -9.58
C LEU A 203 -7.89 2.95 -10.67
N VAL A 204 -7.63 2.44 -11.88
CA VAL A 204 -8.66 2.34 -12.91
C VAL A 204 -9.05 0.88 -13.04
N LEU A 205 -10.32 0.59 -12.78
CA LEU A 205 -10.90 -0.73 -12.97
C LEU A 205 -11.68 -0.76 -14.28
N ARG A 206 -11.54 -1.87 -15.02
CA ARG A 206 -12.29 -2.12 -16.25
C ARG A 206 -13.00 -3.45 -16.18
N LYS A 207 -14.18 -3.52 -16.80
CA LYS A 207 -14.92 -4.77 -16.96
C LYS A 207 -14.39 -5.53 -18.17
N ILE A 208 -13.72 -6.66 -17.93
CA ILE A 208 -13.09 -7.51 -18.95
C ILE A 208 -13.70 -8.91 -18.82
N ASN A 209 -14.32 -9.42 -19.90
CA ASN A 209 -15.01 -10.72 -19.90
C ASN A 209 -16.03 -10.87 -18.75
N ASP A 210 -16.81 -9.80 -18.52
CA ASP A 210 -17.82 -9.70 -17.46
C ASP A 210 -17.27 -9.67 -16.01
N HIS A 211 -15.95 -9.56 -15.82
CA HIS A 211 -15.31 -9.41 -14.52
C HIS A 211 -14.63 -8.05 -14.37
N TRP A 212 -14.77 -7.41 -13.22
CA TRP A 212 -14.01 -6.22 -12.89
C TRP A 212 -12.55 -6.60 -12.60
N LEU A 213 -11.60 -5.86 -13.16
CA LEU A 213 -10.16 -6.03 -12.93
C LEU A 213 -9.50 -4.66 -12.84
N ILE A 214 -8.48 -4.53 -11.99
CA ILE A 214 -7.61 -3.35 -11.95
C ILE A 214 -6.72 -3.39 -13.20
N ASP A 215 -6.82 -2.37 -14.04
CA ASP A 215 -6.11 -2.29 -15.32
C ASP A 215 -5.00 -1.23 -15.29
N GLU A 216 -5.16 -0.19 -14.47
CA GLU A 216 -4.16 0.86 -14.30
C GLU A 216 -4.03 1.26 -12.84
N VAL A 217 -2.81 1.63 -12.44
CA VAL A 217 -2.46 2.06 -11.10
C VAL A 217 -1.56 3.28 -11.21
N THR A 218 -1.89 4.32 -10.46
CA THR A 218 -1.06 5.51 -10.28
C THR A 218 -0.84 5.73 -8.79
N LEU A 219 0.41 5.76 -8.37
CA LEU A 219 0.78 6.13 -7.01
C LEU A 219 0.92 7.65 -6.90
N GLY A 220 0.31 8.23 -5.88
CA GLY A 220 0.57 9.60 -5.48
C GLY A 220 1.85 9.71 -4.67
N ALA A 221 2.34 10.93 -4.51
CA ALA A 221 3.37 11.22 -3.50
C ALA A 221 2.82 10.83 -2.13
N TYR A 222 3.64 10.26 -1.24
CA TYR A 222 3.25 10.03 0.15
C TYR A 222 2.71 11.36 0.71
N GLU A 223 1.46 11.36 1.15
CA GLU A 223 0.89 12.49 1.89
C GLU A 223 1.59 12.49 3.25
N GLU A 224 2.72 13.20 3.35
CA GLU A 224 3.48 13.46 4.57
C GLU A 224 2.71 14.38 5.52
N THR A 225 1.46 14.06 5.85
CA THR A 225 0.63 14.89 6.74
C THR A 225 1.08 14.85 8.20
N ASN A 226 1.98 13.93 8.56
CA ASN A 226 2.61 13.82 9.88
C ASN A 226 4.16 13.75 9.84
N GLY A 227 4.80 14.20 8.75
CA GLY A 227 6.26 14.26 8.66
C GLY A 227 6.88 15.25 9.67
N THR A 228 8.15 15.05 10.02
CA THR A 228 8.94 16.02 10.78
C THR A 228 9.95 16.69 9.87
N ILE A 229 10.22 17.98 10.12
CA ILE A 229 11.20 18.74 9.34
C ILE A 229 12.44 18.94 10.20
N TYR A 230 13.56 18.38 9.76
CA TYR A 230 14.87 18.79 10.27
C TYR A 230 15.26 20.11 9.62
N LYS A 231 15.53 21.15 10.42
CA LYS A 231 16.01 22.44 9.94
C LYS A 231 17.44 22.66 10.42
N ASN A 232 18.37 22.84 9.50
CA ASN A 232 19.74 23.26 9.78
C ASN A 232 19.94 24.71 9.30
N THR A 233 20.04 25.66 10.24
CA THR A 233 20.24 27.09 9.94
C THR A 233 21.71 27.44 9.67
N GLU A 234 22.65 26.67 10.24
CA GLU A 234 24.10 26.86 10.08
C GLU A 234 24.52 26.71 8.61
N TYR A 235 24.08 25.63 7.96
CA TYR A 235 24.39 25.35 6.56
C TYR A 235 23.26 25.74 5.60
N GLY A 236 22.06 26.03 6.11
CA GLY A 236 20.94 26.53 5.31
C GLY A 236 20.24 25.43 4.51
N PHE A 237 19.63 24.46 5.18
CA PHE A 237 18.74 23.50 4.53
C PHE A 237 17.63 22.99 5.47
N ARG A 238 16.56 22.48 4.86
CA ARG A 238 15.53 21.67 5.50
C ARG A 238 15.61 20.26 4.95
N PHE A 239 15.24 19.29 5.75
CA PHE A 239 15.13 17.89 5.36
C PHE A 239 13.80 17.35 5.84
N PHE A 240 12.95 16.90 4.91
CA PHE A 240 11.67 16.28 5.22
C PHE A 240 11.90 14.82 5.62
N LEU A 241 11.34 14.43 6.76
CA LEU A 241 11.45 13.10 7.31
C LEU A 241 10.05 12.55 7.59
N PRO A 242 9.80 11.26 7.33
CA PRO A 242 8.52 10.66 7.62
C PRO A 242 8.27 10.55 9.14
N GLU A 243 7.03 10.26 9.54
CA GLU A 243 6.65 10.16 10.95
C GLU A 243 7.48 9.13 11.73
N SER A 244 7.93 8.05 11.07
CA SER A 244 8.81 7.02 11.65
C SER A 244 10.14 7.56 12.20
N TRP A 245 10.57 8.74 11.73
CA TRP A 245 11.79 9.41 12.16
C TRP A 245 11.57 10.39 13.31
N LYS A 246 10.36 10.50 13.84
CA LYS A 246 10.09 11.35 15.01
C LYS A 246 10.95 10.91 16.20
N GLY A 247 11.76 11.83 16.71
CA GLY A 247 12.77 11.54 17.75
C GLY A 247 14.15 11.19 17.18
N TYR A 248 14.42 11.49 15.90
CA TYR A 248 15.76 11.40 15.32
C TYR A 248 16.79 12.19 16.13
N GLU A 249 18.04 11.76 16.07
CA GLU A 249 19.18 12.47 16.63
C GLU A 249 20.06 13.03 15.50
N ILE A 250 20.84 14.07 15.79
CA ILE A 250 21.80 14.64 14.85
C ILE A 250 23.20 14.32 15.32
N MET A 251 23.93 13.54 14.52
CA MET A 251 25.34 13.28 14.72
C MET A 251 26.17 14.15 13.79
N THR A 252 27.25 14.69 14.32
CA THR A 252 28.19 15.51 13.55
C THR A 252 29.53 14.78 13.49
N ASP A 253 30.12 14.79 12.31
CA ASP A 253 31.43 14.21 12.02
C ASP A 253 32.11 15.03 10.91
N LYS A 254 33.23 14.54 10.39
CA LYS A 254 33.93 15.13 9.25
C LYS A 254 34.18 14.09 8.17
N TRP A 255 34.09 14.53 6.92
CA TRP A 255 34.61 13.77 5.81
C TRP A 255 36.04 14.18 5.49
N GLU A 256 36.81 13.24 4.95
CA GLU A 256 38.19 13.44 4.53
C GLU A 256 38.34 13.09 3.05
N GLY A 257 39.03 13.98 2.32
CA GLY A 257 39.38 13.85 0.92
C GLY A 257 40.86 13.52 0.78
N LEU A 258 41.16 12.59 -0.12
CA LEU A 258 42.51 12.16 -0.46
C LEU A 258 42.95 12.83 -1.76
N ALA A 259 44.10 13.48 -1.76
CA ALA A 259 44.65 14.13 -2.95
C ALA A 259 44.95 13.11 -4.07
N SER A 260 44.73 13.50 -5.32
CA SER A 260 45.02 12.66 -6.48
C SER A 260 46.43 12.96 -7.02
N GLY A 261 47.44 12.14 -6.70
CA GLY A 261 48.79 12.19 -7.33
C GLY A 261 49.96 11.77 -6.43
N ASP A 262 51.07 11.30 -7.05
CA ASP A 262 52.35 10.90 -6.42
C ASP A 262 53.19 12.09 -5.92
N SER A 263 52.57 13.11 -5.32
CA SER A 263 53.33 14.23 -4.73
C SER A 263 53.69 13.92 -3.28
N GLU A 264 54.98 13.93 -2.96
CA GLU A 264 55.61 13.73 -1.64
C GLU A 264 55.10 14.64 -0.50
N ASN A 265 54.08 15.48 -0.72
CA ASN A 265 53.37 16.23 0.31
C ASN A 265 52.05 15.54 0.67
N LYS A 266 52.12 14.61 1.63
CA LYS A 266 50.99 13.87 2.21
C LYS A 266 50.07 14.70 3.13
N ASP A 267 50.19 16.02 3.16
CA ASP A 267 49.69 16.84 4.28
C ASP A 267 48.49 17.74 3.97
N THR A 268 47.86 17.66 2.79
CA THR A 268 46.60 18.37 2.53
C THR A 268 45.47 17.41 2.20
N ASN A 269 44.91 16.79 3.23
CA ASN A 269 43.60 16.16 3.16
C ASN A 269 42.55 17.28 3.18
N GLU A 270 41.77 17.41 2.11
CA GLU A 270 40.57 18.24 2.14
C GLU A 270 39.63 17.67 3.20
N THR A 271 38.98 18.52 3.99
CA THR A 271 38.00 18.04 4.96
C THR A 271 36.78 18.94 4.97
N GLY A 272 35.66 18.40 5.42
CA GLY A 272 34.47 19.20 5.62
C GLY A 272 33.46 18.53 6.54
N PRO A 273 32.39 19.24 6.92
CA PRO A 273 31.40 18.75 7.86
C PRO A 273 30.59 17.61 7.25
N MET A 274 30.25 16.63 8.07
CA MET A 274 29.31 15.56 7.77
C MET A 274 28.25 15.52 8.86
N ILE A 275 26.98 15.52 8.46
CA ILE A 275 25.84 15.36 9.34
C ILE A 275 25.23 13.99 9.08
N SER A 276 24.92 13.24 10.13
CA SER A 276 24.11 12.03 10.03
C SER A 276 22.82 12.21 10.83
N ILE A 277 21.68 12.19 10.14
CA ILE A 277 20.38 12.11 10.79
C ILE A 277 20.23 10.67 11.25
N ARG A 278 20.30 10.46 12.56
CA ARG A 278 20.26 9.14 13.17
C ARG A 278 18.83 8.68 13.42
N HIS A 279 18.55 7.46 12.99
CA HIS A 279 17.22 6.88 13.16
C HIS A 279 16.89 6.68 14.65
N PRO A 280 15.66 7.00 15.12
CA PRO A 280 15.28 6.87 16.54
C PRO A 280 15.38 5.45 17.12
N GLN A 281 15.33 4.43 16.26
CA GLN A 281 15.50 3.02 16.65
C GLN A 281 16.94 2.51 16.53
N TRP A 282 17.91 3.38 16.22
CA TRP A 282 19.32 3.01 16.14
C TRP A 282 19.85 2.57 17.51
N THR A 283 20.59 1.46 17.56
CA THR A 283 21.33 1.02 18.75
C THR A 283 22.68 0.42 18.36
N SER A 284 23.64 0.34 19.28
CA SER A 284 24.94 -0.28 19.00
C SER A 284 24.83 -1.76 18.60
N GLN A 285 23.79 -2.46 19.07
CA GLN A 285 23.51 -3.87 18.78
C GLN A 285 22.70 -4.06 17.49
N ASN A 286 21.88 -3.08 17.10
CA ASN A 286 21.11 -3.05 15.87
C ASN A 286 21.28 -1.69 15.20
N GLN A 287 22.39 -1.57 14.46
CA GLN A 287 22.75 -0.35 13.74
C GLN A 287 21.84 -0.19 12.54
N ARG A 288 20.91 0.76 12.63
CA ARG A 288 20.04 1.13 11.52
C ARG A 288 20.75 2.12 10.60
N GLN A 289 20.34 2.21 9.33
CA GLN A 289 20.88 3.19 8.40
C GLN A 289 20.54 4.61 8.86
N ASP A 290 21.56 5.42 9.12
CA ASP A 290 21.43 6.87 9.28
C ASP A 290 21.33 7.53 7.88
N ILE A 291 20.83 8.76 7.79
CA ILE A 291 20.87 9.57 6.55
C ILE A 291 22.09 10.50 6.60
N PRO A 292 23.19 10.18 5.92
CA PRO A 292 24.36 11.03 5.88
C PRO A 292 24.22 12.17 4.86
N ILE A 293 24.66 13.35 5.24
CA ILE A 293 24.71 14.57 4.44
C ILE A 293 26.10 15.16 4.58
N MET A 294 26.87 15.08 3.51
CA MET A 294 28.16 15.75 3.37
C MET A 294 27.95 17.19 2.98
N ILE A 295 28.67 18.10 3.61
CA ILE A 295 28.62 19.52 3.32
C ILE A 295 29.92 19.94 2.67
N PHE A 296 29.81 20.52 1.48
CA PHE A 296 30.93 21.04 0.70
C PHE A 296 30.77 22.55 0.52
N THR A 297 31.87 23.29 0.58
CA THR A 297 31.87 24.62 -0.07
C THR A 297 31.78 24.47 -1.59
N LEU A 298 31.31 25.50 -2.30
CA LEU A 298 31.28 25.49 -3.77
C LEU A 298 32.67 25.21 -4.38
N GLY A 299 33.74 25.73 -3.76
CA GLY A 299 35.11 25.49 -4.18
C GLY A 299 35.54 24.03 -4.04
N GLN A 300 35.24 23.42 -2.88
CA GLN A 300 35.54 22.01 -2.62
C GLN A 300 34.77 21.09 -3.57
N TRP A 301 33.48 21.36 -3.81
CA TRP A 301 32.69 20.58 -4.76
C TRP A 301 33.26 20.66 -6.18
N ASN A 302 33.63 21.86 -6.65
CA ASN A 302 34.25 22.02 -7.96
C ASN A 302 35.60 21.29 -8.08
N ALA A 303 36.41 21.30 -7.03
CA ALA A 303 37.69 20.59 -6.99
C ALA A 303 37.50 19.05 -7.00
N LEU A 304 36.49 18.55 -6.29
CA LEU A 304 36.09 17.14 -6.30
C LEU A 304 35.65 16.69 -7.71
N GLN A 305 34.79 17.48 -8.38
CA GLN A 305 34.33 17.20 -9.74
C GLN A 305 35.47 17.24 -10.78
N GLN A 306 36.52 18.02 -10.53
CA GLN A 306 37.73 18.07 -11.34
C GLN A 306 38.74 16.95 -11.03
N GLY A 307 38.43 16.06 -10.08
CA GLY A 307 39.30 14.96 -9.68
C GLY A 307 40.57 15.38 -8.92
N LYS A 308 40.64 16.62 -8.41
CA LYS A 308 41.79 17.13 -7.66
C LYS A 308 42.00 16.37 -6.35
N PHE A 309 40.91 15.88 -5.77
CA PHE A 309 40.89 14.94 -4.67
C PHE A 309 39.70 13.99 -4.86
N HIS A 310 39.68 12.90 -4.10
CA HIS A 310 38.61 11.92 -4.08
C HIS A 310 38.21 11.60 -2.64
N ILE A 311 36.99 11.08 -2.45
CA ILE A 311 36.45 10.74 -1.13
C ILE A 311 36.22 9.24 -1.09
N GLY A 312 36.93 8.58 -0.17
CA GLY A 312 36.93 7.12 -0.05
C GLY A 312 37.52 6.42 -1.28
N ALA A 313 37.56 5.09 -1.23
CA ALA A 313 38.14 4.27 -2.31
C ALA A 313 37.11 3.87 -3.40
N ALA A 314 35.91 4.44 -3.38
CA ALA A 314 34.85 4.06 -4.32
C ALA A 314 35.16 4.60 -5.74
N PRO A 315 34.82 3.86 -6.81
CA PRO A 315 35.02 4.30 -8.19
C PRO A 315 34.06 5.43 -8.62
N MET A 316 33.20 5.89 -7.71
CA MET A 316 32.22 6.94 -7.90
C MET A 316 32.23 7.87 -6.68
N GLY A 317 32.05 9.17 -6.92
CA GLY A 317 32.02 10.17 -5.86
C GLY A 317 30.64 10.33 -5.21
N PRO A 318 30.55 11.19 -4.19
CA PRO A 318 29.28 11.64 -3.62
C PRO A 318 28.31 12.16 -4.68
N SER A 319 27.01 11.94 -4.48
CA SER A 319 25.94 12.49 -5.33
C SER A 319 25.31 13.73 -4.70
N GLU A 320 24.97 14.72 -5.51
CA GLU A 320 24.35 15.96 -5.01
C GLU A 320 22.89 15.73 -4.59
N LEU A 321 22.53 16.24 -3.41
CA LEU A 321 21.16 16.31 -2.87
C LEU A 321 20.54 17.69 -3.07
N GLY A 322 21.36 18.74 -3.11
CA GLY A 322 20.94 20.13 -3.35
C GLY A 322 22.06 21.11 -3.04
N ARG A 323 21.84 22.40 -3.29
CA ARG A 323 22.82 23.46 -3.02
C ARG A 323 22.17 24.79 -2.71
N ASN A 324 22.88 25.64 -1.97
CA ASN A 324 22.56 27.06 -1.79
C ASN A 324 23.74 27.93 -2.24
N THR A 325 23.73 29.22 -1.89
CA THR A 325 24.74 30.20 -2.30
C THR A 325 26.14 29.92 -1.74
N LYS A 326 26.26 29.13 -0.68
CA LYS A 326 27.53 28.84 0.03
C LYS A 326 27.97 27.38 -0.06
N TYR A 327 27.00 26.46 -0.05
CA TYR A 327 27.25 25.04 0.17
C TYR A 327 26.57 24.15 -0.88
N VAL A 328 27.19 23.00 -1.13
CA VAL A 328 26.59 21.84 -1.78
C VAL A 328 26.38 20.76 -0.74
N PHE A 329 25.17 20.20 -0.70
CA PHE A 329 24.78 19.07 0.13
C PHE A 329 24.85 17.81 -0.72
N ALA A 330 25.57 16.80 -0.24
CA ALA A 330 25.77 15.58 -1.00
C ALA A 330 25.65 14.32 -0.15
N LEU A 331 25.25 13.23 -0.78
CA LEU A 331 25.17 11.91 -0.20
C LEU A 331 26.50 11.18 -0.47
N PRO A 332 27.13 10.57 0.54
CA PRO A 332 28.34 9.77 0.33
C PRO A 332 28.11 8.66 -0.68
N ALA A 333 29.13 8.39 -1.50
CA ALA A 333 29.12 7.21 -2.35
C ALA A 333 28.95 5.94 -1.49
N ARG A 334 28.10 5.02 -1.93
CA ARG A 334 27.93 3.70 -1.28
C ARG A 334 27.54 3.78 0.21
N TYR A 335 26.86 4.84 0.64
CA TYR A 335 26.47 5.05 2.04
C TYR A 335 25.67 3.88 2.65
N ASN A 336 25.01 3.08 1.80
CA ASN A 336 24.20 1.91 2.15
C ASN A 336 24.77 0.57 1.66
N TYR A 337 26.03 0.52 1.21
CA TYR A 337 26.60 -0.68 0.58
C TYR A 337 26.73 -1.90 1.52
N ALA A 338 26.76 -1.66 2.83
CA ALA A 338 26.71 -2.72 3.83
C ALA A 338 25.30 -3.30 4.04
N PHE A 339 24.29 -2.77 3.34
CA PHE A 339 22.87 -3.10 3.49
C PHE A 339 22.40 -3.12 4.95
N PRO A 340 22.75 -2.11 5.78
CA PRO A 340 22.36 -2.10 7.19
C PRO A 340 20.85 -2.03 7.34
N THR A 341 20.32 -2.52 8.45
CA THR A 341 18.88 -2.49 8.74
C THR A 341 18.28 -1.12 8.39
N GLY A 342 17.19 -1.08 7.60
CA GLY A 342 16.51 0.17 7.26
C GLY A 342 17.14 0.99 6.13
N TYR A 343 18.14 0.48 5.41
CA TYR A 343 18.74 1.20 4.29
C TYR A 343 17.76 1.50 3.14
N GLU A 344 16.75 0.66 2.93
CA GLU A 344 15.76 0.85 1.89
C GLU A 344 14.75 1.95 2.22
N GLU A 345 14.43 2.11 3.52
CA GLU A 345 13.62 3.25 3.96
C GLU A 345 14.36 4.56 3.65
N VAL A 346 15.67 4.60 3.92
CA VAL A 346 16.50 5.77 3.60
C VAL A 346 16.56 6.01 2.08
N GLU A 347 16.74 4.97 1.27
CA GLU A 347 16.67 5.08 -0.20
C GLU A 347 15.33 5.65 -0.67
N ASN A 348 14.21 5.19 -0.09
CA ASN A 348 12.88 5.68 -0.45
C ASN A 348 12.67 7.15 -0.04
N ILE A 349 13.14 7.55 1.14
CA ILE A 349 13.14 8.95 1.58
C ILE A 349 13.93 9.81 0.58
N LEU A 350 15.14 9.38 0.21
CA LEU A 350 16.02 10.15 -0.67
C LEU A 350 15.48 10.29 -2.11
N LYS A 351 14.77 9.27 -2.64
CA LYS A 351 14.08 9.36 -3.93
C LYS A 351 13.03 10.48 -3.97
N GLY A 352 12.47 10.86 -2.82
CA GLY A 352 11.51 11.95 -2.68
C GLY A 352 12.13 13.36 -2.80
N ASN A 353 13.44 13.48 -3.00
CA ASN A 353 14.18 14.76 -2.92
C ASN A 353 13.87 15.54 -1.63
N PRO A 354 14.13 14.94 -0.46
CA PRO A 354 13.68 15.45 0.84
C PRO A 354 14.47 16.67 1.31
N LEU A 355 15.60 16.99 0.67
CA LEU A 355 16.43 18.13 1.03
C LEU A 355 15.96 19.38 0.27
N GLN A 356 15.60 20.42 1.02
CA GLN A 356 15.29 21.74 0.48
C GLN A 356 16.33 22.77 0.94
N PRO A 357 17.14 23.33 0.03
CA PRO A 357 18.12 24.35 0.40
C PRO A 357 17.43 25.66 0.83
N MET A 358 18.09 26.39 1.72
CA MET A 358 17.74 27.73 2.18
C MET A 358 18.99 28.60 2.25
N GLU A 359 18.82 29.90 2.49
CA GLU A 359 19.95 30.74 2.86
C GLU A 359 20.46 30.37 4.26
N SER A 360 21.78 30.29 4.41
CA SER A 360 22.44 30.02 5.69
C SER A 360 22.50 31.31 6.52
N GLU A 361 22.19 31.24 7.81
CA GLU A 361 22.35 32.37 8.72
C GLU A 361 23.86 32.62 8.93
N SER A 362 24.36 33.80 8.58
CA SER A 362 25.72 34.22 8.95
C SER A 362 25.73 34.55 10.44
N LEU A 363 26.61 33.89 11.20
CA LEU A 363 27.07 34.45 12.46
C LEU A 363 27.92 35.67 12.10
N GLU A 364 27.35 36.87 12.29
CA GLU A 364 28.12 38.13 12.29
C GLU A 364 29.10 38.18 13.46
#